data_AF-A0A5Q4FK20-F1
#
_entry.id   AF-A0A5Q4FK20-F1
#
_cell.length_a   1.000
_cell.length_b   1.000
_cell.length_c   1.000
_cell.angle_alpha   90.00
_cell.angle_beta   90.00
_cell.angle_gamma   90.00
#
_symmetry.space_group_name_H-M   'P 1'
#
loop_
_entity.id
_entity.type
_entity.pdbx_description
1 polymer ?
#
loop_
_entity_poly.entity_id
_entity_poly.type
_entity_poly.pdbx_seq_one_letter_code
_entity_poly.pdbx_strand_id
1 'polypeptide(L)'
;MILLFLSNFFQTSGPRAGFLTIPAFLTIPATVMVFVLPVLLVSCSGPEPQTLEAQVAGLLEQNEHEQALELLGDAGGDHPGAEELRVQVHLAYANYLTHEADHLAMGARMATALRHYRRVAELDPGHTQALTHIELIEGIYEQMGRDIPEGIAE
;
A
#
# COMPACT_ATOMS: atom_id res chain seq x y z
N MET A 1 47.27 -8.18 -12.47
CA MET A 1 48.32 -7.17 -12.64
C MET A 1 47.81 -6.15 -13.64
N ILE A 2 47.60 -4.89 -13.19
CA ILE A 2 47.62 -3.63 -13.99
C ILE A 2 46.39 -3.42 -14.92
N LEU A 3 45.64 -2.31 -14.96
CA LEU A 3 45.56 -0.96 -14.34
C LEU A 3 44.11 -0.47 -14.67
N LEU A 4 43.29 0.04 -13.75
CA LEU A 4 43.21 1.42 -13.27
C LEU A 4 43.03 2.51 -14.35
N PHE A 5 41.88 3.20 -14.23
CA PHE A 5 41.71 4.65 -14.10
C PHE A 5 41.74 5.57 -15.34
N LEU A 6 40.80 6.53 -15.28
CA LEU A 6 40.84 7.89 -15.84
C LEU A 6 40.65 7.99 -17.36
N SER A 7 40.04 9.01 -17.95
CA SER A 7 39.30 10.19 -17.53
C SER A 7 38.88 10.86 -18.85
N ASN A 8 37.83 11.67 -18.86
CA ASN A 8 37.94 13.13 -18.91
C ASN A 8 37.51 13.74 -20.26
N PHE A 9 36.70 14.78 -20.12
CA PHE A 9 37.03 16.09 -20.68
C PHE A 9 36.92 16.23 -22.19
N PHE A 10 35.70 16.46 -22.65
CA PHE A 10 35.53 17.19 -23.91
C PHE A 10 35.60 18.69 -23.63
N GLN A 11 36.78 19.22 -23.88
CA GLN A 11 37.14 20.62 -23.98
C GLN A 11 37.29 20.95 -25.46
N THR A 12 36.52 21.91 -25.98
CA THR A 12 36.82 22.64 -27.23
C THR A 12 36.32 24.09 -27.05
N SER A 13 37.21 25.02 -26.67
CA SER A 13 38.00 25.93 -27.52
C SER A 13 37.21 27.14 -28.06
N GLY A 14 37.62 28.35 -27.63
CA GLY A 14 37.13 29.66 -28.10
C GLY A 14 37.56 30.04 -29.53
N PRO A 15 37.33 31.30 -30.00
CA PRO A 15 38.34 32.35 -29.79
C PRO A 15 37.85 33.85 -29.69
N ARG A 16 38.64 34.60 -28.91
CA ARG A 16 39.20 35.98 -29.04
C ARG A 16 38.40 37.21 -29.56
N ALA A 17 38.37 38.18 -28.64
CA ALA A 17 38.80 39.60 -28.76
C ALA A 17 37.89 40.64 -29.43
N GLY A 18 37.52 41.65 -28.65
CA GLY A 18 36.96 42.92 -29.11
C GLY A 18 36.63 43.87 -27.96
N PHE A 19 37.40 44.95 -27.85
CA PHE A 19 37.28 46.09 -26.93
C PHE A 19 35.93 46.85 -27.02
N LEU A 20 35.62 47.59 -25.94
CA LEU A 20 35.00 48.95 -25.86
C LEU A 20 33.73 49.11 -24.97
N THR A 21 33.94 49.84 -23.86
CA THR A 21 33.16 50.96 -23.29
C THR A 21 31.64 50.86 -23.00
N ILE A 22 31.29 50.86 -21.68
CA ILE A 22 30.37 51.75 -20.87
C ILE A 22 29.15 52.42 -21.59
N PRO A 23 27.95 52.74 -20.97
CA PRO A 23 27.36 52.47 -19.63
C PRO A 23 25.88 51.96 -19.61
N ALA A 24 25.42 51.63 -18.40
CA ALA A 24 24.09 51.83 -17.81
C ALA A 24 22.88 52.22 -18.70
N PHE A 25 21.83 51.41 -18.66
CA PHE A 25 20.40 51.81 -18.67
C PHE A 25 19.62 50.56 -18.18
N LEU A 26 19.18 50.50 -16.92
CA LEU A 26 17.87 51.00 -16.48
C LEU A 26 16.77 50.78 -17.53
N THR A 27 16.11 49.63 -17.45
CA THR A 27 14.65 49.49 -17.62
C THR A 27 14.26 48.11 -17.15
N ILE A 28 13.53 48.05 -16.04
CA ILE A 28 12.78 46.87 -15.60
C ILE A 28 11.43 46.97 -16.35
N PRO A 29 11.15 46.15 -17.39
CA PRO A 29 9.79 46.03 -17.87
C PRO A 29 9.00 45.15 -16.90
N ALA A 30 8.12 45.82 -16.17
CA ALA A 30 7.09 45.29 -15.29
C ALA A 30 6.10 44.41 -16.08
N THR A 31 6.51 43.20 -16.46
CA THR A 31 5.69 42.26 -17.22
C THR A 31 5.73 40.84 -16.63
N VAL A 32 5.99 40.72 -15.33
CA VAL A 32 5.89 39.48 -14.55
C VAL A 32 4.84 39.66 -13.45
N MET A 33 3.68 40.22 -13.80
CA MET A 33 2.61 40.54 -12.84
C MET A 33 1.21 40.16 -13.35
N VAL A 34 1.05 39.08 -14.11
CA VAL A 34 -0.29 38.57 -14.50
C VAL A 34 -0.34 37.03 -14.61
N PHE A 35 0.48 36.29 -13.85
CA PHE A 35 0.37 34.82 -13.81
C PHE A 35 0.67 34.24 -12.42
N VAL A 36 0.16 34.91 -11.37
CA VAL A 36 0.34 34.49 -9.96
C VAL A 36 -1.00 34.48 -9.21
N LEU A 37 -2.14 34.35 -9.90
CA LEU A 37 -3.45 34.37 -9.24
C LEU A 37 -4.52 33.57 -10.02
N PRO A 38 -4.43 32.23 -10.04
CA PRO A 38 -5.49 31.49 -9.34
C PRO A 38 -5.00 30.18 -8.69
N VAL A 39 -4.04 30.23 -7.76
CA VAL A 39 -3.65 29.05 -6.93
C VAL A 39 -4.22 29.14 -5.50
N LEU A 40 -4.91 30.23 -5.15
CA LEU A 40 -5.50 30.44 -3.81
C LEU A 40 -6.96 30.00 -3.68
N LEU A 41 -7.44 29.14 -4.58
CA LEU A 41 -8.69 28.37 -4.38
C LEU A 41 -8.40 26.88 -4.16
N VAL A 42 -7.24 26.53 -3.58
CA VAL A 42 -7.15 25.29 -2.80
C VAL A 42 -7.98 25.54 -1.55
N SER A 43 -9.28 25.28 -1.70
CA SER A 43 -10.20 25.08 -0.60
C SER A 43 -9.53 24.09 0.35
N CYS A 44 -9.14 24.56 1.53
CA CYS A 44 -8.82 23.67 2.64
C CYS A 44 -10.13 23.00 3.07
N SER A 45 -10.55 21.97 2.33
CA SER A 45 -11.34 20.90 2.94
C SER A 45 -10.41 20.27 3.96
N GLY A 46 -10.50 20.73 5.21
CA GLY A 46 -9.83 20.04 6.32
C GLY A 46 -10.19 18.56 6.24
N PRO A 47 -9.26 17.64 6.52
CA PRO A 47 -9.56 16.22 6.48
C PRO A 47 -10.73 15.98 7.41
N GLU A 48 -11.88 15.61 6.87
CA GLU A 48 -12.99 15.17 7.71
C GLU A 48 -12.48 14.03 8.59
N PRO A 49 -12.91 13.94 9.86
CA PRO A 49 -12.54 12.81 10.70
C PRO A 49 -13.00 11.54 9.98
N GLN A 50 -12.05 10.78 9.42
CA GLN A 50 -12.35 9.57 8.69
C GLN A 50 -12.88 8.53 9.68
N THR A 51 -14.04 7.95 9.39
CA THR A 51 -14.62 6.91 10.23
C THR A 51 -13.73 5.67 10.22
N LEU A 52 -13.86 4.80 11.23
CA LEU A 52 -13.07 3.57 11.30
C LEU A 52 -13.29 2.71 10.04
N GLU A 53 -14.53 2.63 9.58
CA GLU A 53 -14.92 1.92 8.35
C GLU A 53 -14.20 2.48 7.13
N ALA A 54 -14.14 3.81 6.98
CA ALA A 54 -13.47 4.45 5.86
C ALA A 54 -11.96 4.19 5.86
N GLN A 55 -11.34 4.23 7.04
CA GLN A 55 -9.91 3.93 7.20
C GLN A 55 -9.61 2.46 6.85
N VAL A 56 -10.40 1.52 7.39
CA VAL A 56 -10.27 0.09 7.07
C VAL A 56 -10.50 -0.18 5.58
N ALA A 57 -11.52 0.42 4.97
CA ALA A 57 -11.78 0.28 3.54
C ALA A 57 -10.59 0.75 2.70
N GLY A 58 -10.01 1.91 3.04
CA GLY A 58 -8.82 2.42 2.35
C GLY A 58 -7.60 1.50 2.47
N LEU A 59 -7.41 0.85 3.63
CA LEU A 59 -6.34 -0.14 3.81
C LEU A 59 -6.60 -1.43 3.00
N LEU A 60 -7.84 -1.89 2.93
CA LEU A 60 -8.22 -3.05 2.12
C LEU A 60 -8.03 -2.81 0.62
N GLU A 61 -8.35 -1.62 0.11
CA GLU A 61 -8.10 -1.24 -1.28
C GLU A 61 -6.60 -1.27 -1.65
N GLN A 62 -5.73 -1.08 -0.66
CA GLN A 62 -4.28 -1.11 -0.81
C GLN A 62 -3.66 -2.49 -0.50
N ASN A 63 -4.47 -3.50 -0.18
CA ASN A 63 -4.04 -4.81 0.33
C ASN A 63 -3.22 -4.74 1.64
N GLU A 64 -3.38 -3.68 2.43
CA GLU A 64 -2.71 -3.49 3.71
C GLU A 64 -3.50 -4.15 4.86
N HIS A 65 -3.73 -5.46 4.73
CA HIS A 65 -4.59 -6.22 5.65
C HIS A 65 -4.09 -6.24 7.10
N GLU A 66 -2.76 -6.34 7.31
CA GLU A 66 -2.17 -6.35 8.64
C GLU A 66 -2.35 -5.02 9.36
N GLN A 67 -2.16 -3.90 8.65
CA GLN A 67 -2.41 -2.57 9.18
C GLN A 67 -3.90 -2.37 9.49
N ALA A 68 -4.80 -2.93 8.68
CA ALA A 68 -6.24 -2.89 8.95
C ALA A 68 -6.59 -3.68 10.23
N LEU A 69 -5.97 -4.83 10.47
CA LEU A 69 -6.14 -5.60 11.71
C LEU A 69 -5.55 -4.87 12.92
N GLU A 70 -4.38 -4.23 12.78
CA GLU A 70 -3.76 -3.42 13.83
C GLU A 70 -4.66 -2.24 14.21
N LEU A 71 -5.17 -1.50 13.23
CA LEU A 71 -6.11 -0.40 13.44
C LEU A 71 -7.38 -0.86 14.18
N LEU A 72 -7.92 -2.02 13.81
CA LEU A 72 -9.08 -2.62 14.49
C LEU A 72 -8.75 -3.16 15.90
N GLY A 73 -7.49 -3.49 16.18
CA GLY A 73 -7.00 -3.82 17.52
C GLY A 73 -6.95 -2.58 18.42
N ASP A 74 -6.39 -1.49 17.89
CA ASP A 74 -6.19 -0.23 18.61
C ASP A 74 -7.48 0.55 18.87
N ALA A 75 -8.46 0.47 17.96
CA ALA A 75 -9.77 1.09 18.14
C ALA A 75 -10.56 0.52 19.33
N GLY A 76 -10.17 -0.65 19.85
CA GLY A 76 -10.85 -1.37 20.91
C GLY A 76 -12.15 -2.02 20.46
N GLY A 77 -12.55 -3.09 21.15
CA GLY A 77 -13.80 -3.82 20.85
C GLY A 77 -15.10 -3.03 21.07
N ASP A 78 -15.00 -1.80 21.55
CA ASP A 78 -16.16 -0.96 21.90
C ASP A 78 -16.71 -0.16 20.70
N HIS A 79 -15.99 -0.11 19.57
CA HIS A 79 -16.51 0.56 18.37
C HIS A 79 -17.64 -0.28 17.74
N PRO A 80 -18.84 0.31 17.52
CA PRO A 80 -19.94 -0.41 16.89
C PRO A 80 -19.54 -0.89 15.49
N GLY A 81 -19.69 -2.18 15.20
CA GLY A 81 -19.30 -2.76 13.91
C GLY A 81 -17.82 -3.15 13.77
N ALA A 82 -16.98 -2.97 14.79
CA ALA A 82 -15.58 -3.41 14.74
C ALA A 82 -15.42 -4.93 14.49
N GLU A 83 -16.32 -5.76 15.05
CA GLU A 83 -16.31 -7.20 14.79
C GLU A 83 -16.66 -7.53 13.33
N GLU A 84 -17.62 -6.82 12.75
CA GLU A 84 -17.99 -6.99 11.34
C GLU A 84 -16.84 -6.56 10.41
N LEU A 85 -16.17 -5.45 10.72
CA LEU A 85 -14.97 -5.03 10.00
C LEU A 85 -13.85 -6.07 10.15
N ARG A 86 -13.67 -6.65 11.34
CA ARG A 86 -12.67 -7.70 11.58
C ARG A 86 -12.94 -8.94 10.73
N VAL A 87 -14.20 -9.37 10.63
CA VAL A 87 -14.62 -10.44 9.71
C VAL A 87 -14.24 -10.10 8.27
N GLN A 88 -14.58 -8.89 7.79
CA GLN A 88 -14.25 -8.45 6.43
C GLN A 88 -12.75 -8.45 6.16
N VAL A 89 -11.94 -7.95 7.10
CA VAL A 89 -10.48 -7.89 6.94
C VAL A 89 -9.86 -9.29 6.92
N HIS A 90 -10.24 -10.20 7.82
CA HIS A 90 -9.72 -11.58 7.76
C HIS A 90 -10.15 -12.30 6.48
N LEU A 91 -11.39 -12.11 6.02
CA LEU A 91 -11.87 -12.70 4.77
C LEU A 91 -11.08 -12.17 3.57
N ALA A 92 -10.89 -10.85 3.48
CA ALA A 92 -10.11 -10.21 2.42
C ALA A 92 -8.66 -10.71 2.43
N TYR A 93 -8.03 -10.80 3.61
CA TYR A 93 -6.66 -11.29 3.71
C TYR A 93 -6.54 -12.76 3.29
N ALA A 94 -7.46 -13.62 3.73
CA ALA A 94 -7.50 -15.02 3.32
C ALA A 94 -7.66 -15.17 1.80
N ASN A 95 -8.53 -14.35 1.18
CA ASN A 95 -8.74 -14.33 -0.26
C ASN A 95 -7.48 -13.87 -1.00
N TYR A 96 -6.83 -12.80 -0.54
CA TYR A 96 -5.56 -12.32 -1.11
C TYR A 96 -4.48 -13.41 -1.07
N LEU A 97 -4.31 -14.06 0.08
CA LEU A 97 -3.36 -15.16 0.26
C LEU A 97 -3.68 -16.35 -0.65
N THR A 98 -4.96 -16.55 -1.00
CA THR A 98 -5.41 -17.66 -1.83
C THR A 98 -5.25 -17.40 -3.33
N HIS A 99 -5.43 -16.17 -3.78
CA HIS A 99 -5.55 -15.88 -5.21
C HIS A 99 -4.45 -14.96 -5.76
N GLU A 100 -3.83 -14.13 -4.93
CA GLU A 100 -3.02 -13.00 -5.39
C GLU A 100 -1.59 -13.00 -4.83
N ALA A 101 -1.37 -13.64 -3.67
CA ALA A 101 -0.07 -13.69 -3.00
C ALA A 101 0.93 -14.68 -3.64
N ASP A 102 1.06 -14.71 -4.97
CA ASP A 102 1.90 -15.66 -5.70
C ASP A 102 3.41 -15.48 -5.48
N HIS A 103 3.81 -14.35 -4.91
CA HIS A 103 5.18 -14.11 -4.46
C HIS A 103 5.55 -14.93 -3.20
N LEU A 104 4.57 -15.50 -2.50
CA LEU A 104 4.76 -16.38 -1.35
C LEU A 104 4.76 -17.85 -1.77
N ALA A 105 5.48 -18.68 -1.01
CA ALA A 105 5.43 -20.12 -1.22
C ALA A 105 4.02 -20.67 -0.98
N MET A 106 3.51 -21.46 -1.92
CA MET A 106 2.16 -22.03 -1.92
C MET A 106 1.76 -22.60 -0.54
N GLY A 107 2.60 -23.49 0.02
CA GLY A 107 2.31 -24.14 1.30
C GLY A 107 2.19 -23.17 2.46
N ALA A 108 3.04 -22.14 2.49
CA ALA A 108 2.98 -21.11 3.52
C ALA A 108 1.72 -20.25 3.37
N ARG A 109 1.43 -19.76 2.15
CA ARG A 109 0.26 -18.90 1.93
C ARG A 109 -1.07 -19.62 2.16
N MET A 110 -1.20 -20.90 1.80
CA MET A 110 -2.41 -21.69 2.10
C MET A 110 -2.60 -21.99 3.58
N ALA A 111 -1.51 -22.31 4.29
CA ALA A 111 -1.57 -22.52 5.73
C ALA A 111 -2.02 -21.24 6.44
N THR A 112 -1.48 -20.09 6.04
CA THR A 112 -1.91 -18.79 6.59
C THR A 112 -3.36 -18.47 6.20
N ALA A 113 -3.74 -18.62 4.92
CA ALA A 113 -5.13 -18.38 4.48
C ALA A 113 -6.14 -19.22 5.29
N LEU A 114 -5.83 -20.49 5.54
CA LEU A 114 -6.66 -21.38 6.35
C LEU A 114 -6.88 -20.86 7.77
N ARG A 115 -5.83 -20.33 8.42
CA ARG A 115 -5.94 -19.70 9.75
C ARG A 115 -6.87 -18.48 9.73
N HIS A 116 -6.81 -17.66 8.68
CA HIS A 116 -7.70 -16.51 8.52
C HIS A 116 -9.15 -16.92 8.23
N TYR A 117 -9.40 -17.90 7.36
CA TYR A 117 -10.77 -18.40 7.15
C TYR A 117 -11.37 -19.01 8.42
N ARG A 118 -10.58 -19.74 9.21
CA ARG A 118 -11.03 -20.24 10.52
C ARG A 118 -11.37 -19.12 11.49
N ARG A 119 -10.60 -18.02 11.47
CA ARG A 119 -10.93 -16.83 12.26
C ARG A 119 -12.25 -16.20 11.82
N VAL A 120 -12.51 -16.14 10.52
CA VAL A 120 -13.83 -15.73 10.00
C VAL A 120 -14.93 -16.65 10.50
N ALA A 121 -14.76 -17.97 10.44
CA ALA A 121 -15.75 -18.94 10.92
C ALA A 121 -15.95 -18.91 12.46
N GLU A 122 -14.95 -18.46 13.22
CA GLU A 122 -15.09 -18.26 14.67
C GLU A 122 -15.94 -17.02 14.98
N LEU A 123 -15.69 -15.92 14.26
CA LEU A 123 -16.42 -14.65 14.44
C LEU A 123 -17.82 -14.68 13.82
N ASP A 124 -17.98 -15.35 12.67
CA ASP A 124 -19.23 -15.60 11.97
C ASP A 124 -19.34 -17.08 11.56
N PRO A 125 -19.90 -17.94 12.43
CA PRO A 125 -20.07 -19.37 12.17
C PRO A 125 -20.94 -19.71 10.95
N GLY A 126 -21.72 -18.75 10.46
CA GLY A 126 -22.58 -18.91 9.28
C GLY A 126 -21.91 -18.51 7.97
N HIS A 127 -20.64 -18.08 7.98
CA HIS A 127 -19.99 -17.49 6.82
C HIS A 127 -19.68 -18.53 5.72
N THR A 128 -20.65 -18.79 4.85
CA THR A 128 -20.61 -19.84 3.81
C THR A 128 -19.33 -19.82 2.97
N GLN A 129 -18.84 -18.64 2.58
CA GLN A 129 -17.61 -18.55 1.79
C GLN A 129 -16.38 -19.03 2.57
N ALA A 130 -16.27 -18.72 3.87
CA ALA A 130 -15.11 -19.11 4.67
C ALA A 130 -15.11 -20.61 4.90
N LEU A 131 -16.27 -21.19 5.25
CA LEU A 131 -16.45 -22.64 5.38
C LEU A 131 -16.10 -23.38 4.09
N THR A 132 -16.58 -22.88 2.94
CA THR A 132 -16.26 -23.47 1.63
C THR A 132 -14.74 -23.49 1.36
N HIS A 133 -14.04 -22.40 1.67
CA HIS A 133 -12.59 -22.33 1.48
C HIS A 133 -11.81 -23.17 2.49
N ILE A 134 -12.29 -23.30 3.74
CA ILE A 134 -11.71 -24.21 4.73
C ILE A 134 -11.74 -25.64 4.18
N GLU A 135 -12.93 -26.13 3.77
CA GLU A 135 -13.11 -27.48 3.22
C GLU A 135 -12.22 -27.71 1.98
N LEU A 136 -12.14 -26.71 1.09
CA LEU A 136 -11.30 -26.79 -0.10
C LEU A 136 -9.82 -26.95 0.24
N ILE A 137 -9.30 -26.09 1.13
CA ILE A 137 -7.87 -26.10 1.49
C ILE A 137 -7.53 -27.38 2.25
N GLU A 138 -8.37 -27.80 3.20
CA GLU A 138 -8.19 -29.04 3.94
C GLU A 138 -8.20 -30.26 3.01
N GLY A 139 -9.15 -30.32 2.07
CA GLY A 139 -9.19 -31.37 1.05
C GLY A 139 -7.94 -31.42 0.16
N ILE A 140 -7.32 -30.27 -0.15
CA ILE A 140 -6.04 -30.23 -0.87
C ILE A 140 -4.91 -30.87 -0.04
N TYR A 141 -4.84 -30.58 1.26
CA TYR A 141 -3.85 -31.21 2.15
C TYR A 141 -4.03 -32.73 2.23
N GLU A 142 -5.28 -33.19 2.38
CA GLU A 142 -5.62 -34.61 2.41
C GLU A 142 -5.23 -35.33 1.11
N GLN A 143 -5.53 -34.73 -0.05
CA GLN A 143 -5.15 -35.30 -1.36
C GLN A 143 -3.64 -35.40 -1.56
N MET A 144 -2.88 -34.47 -0.97
CA MET A 144 -1.41 -34.53 -0.97
C MET A 144 -0.84 -35.53 0.05
N GLY A 145 -1.67 -36.13 0.91
CA GLY A 145 -1.23 -36.98 2.01
C GLY A 145 -0.40 -36.22 3.04
N ARG A 146 -0.74 -34.95 3.28
CA ARG A 146 -0.05 -34.05 4.22
C ARG A 146 -0.96 -33.69 5.38
N ASP A 147 -0.36 -33.44 6.54
CA ASP A 147 -1.09 -32.96 7.71
C ASP A 147 -1.70 -31.59 7.45
N ILE A 148 -2.93 -31.41 7.93
CA ILE A 148 -3.65 -30.14 7.86
C ILE A 148 -3.04 -29.19 8.89
N PRO A 149 -2.57 -27.99 8.49
CA PRO A 149 -2.06 -27.00 9.42
C PRO A 149 -3.13 -26.60 10.44
N GLU A 150 -2.78 -26.56 11.71
CA GLU A 150 -3.68 -26.14 12.81
C GLU A 150 -3.57 -24.64 13.10
N GLY A 151 -4.51 -24.15 13.91
CA GLY A 151 -4.50 -22.79 14.45
C GLY A 151 -5.49 -21.82 13.80
N ILE A 152 -5.59 -20.65 14.42
CA ILE A 152 -6.48 -19.54 14.05
C ILE A 152 -5.62 -18.27 13.94
N ALA A 153 -5.99 -17.34 13.04
CA ALA A 153 -5.35 -16.03 12.93
C ALA A 153 -5.78 -15.12 14.10
N GLU A 154 -4.87 -14.28 14.57
CA GLU A 154 -5.14 -13.33 15.68
C GLU A 154 -5.92 -12.10 15.20
#